data_AF-A0AB35HXX9-F1
#
_entry.id   AF-A0AB35HXX9-F1
#
_cell.length_a   1.000
_cell.length_b   1.000
_cell.length_c   1.000
_cell.angle_alpha   90.00
_cell.angle_beta   90.00
_cell.angle_gamma   90.00
#
_symmetry.space_group_name_H-M   'P 1'
#
loop_
_entity.id
_entity.type
_entity.pdbx_description
1 polymer ?
#
loop_
_entity_poly.entity_id
_entity_poly.type
_entity_poly.pdbx_seq_one_letter_code
_entity_poly.pdbx_strand_id
1 'polypeptide(L)'
;MRYKVLGVTALVCLGGALVVTTGDAEPRSSAAASARITLRIMPRAQLHPTDIPGAGELCLDRIPADLYHISIRDLGGEAQEQERLVGRSGNYCLPVSTSAKGKMVVIVAE
;
A
#
# COMPACT_ATOMS: atom_id res chain seq x y z
N MET A 1 46.89 16.00 -59.94
CA MET A 1 45.88 17.07 -60.02
C MET A 1 44.58 16.49 -60.57
N ARG A 2 43.52 16.41 -59.75
CA ARG A 2 42.11 16.49 -60.17
C ARG A 2 41.27 16.64 -58.91
N TYR A 3 40.34 17.58 -58.99
CA TYR A 3 39.74 18.31 -57.89
C TYR A 3 38.51 17.61 -57.29
N LYS A 4 38.24 17.96 -56.02
CA LYS A 4 37.02 17.68 -55.24
C LYS A 4 35.75 18.16 -55.95
N VAL A 5 34.59 17.66 -55.50
CA VAL A 5 33.37 18.39 -55.06
C VAL A 5 32.20 17.38 -55.13
N LEU A 6 31.84 16.80 -53.98
CA LEU A 6 30.65 17.10 -53.18
C LEU A 6 29.34 17.06 -53.98
N GLY A 7 28.57 15.99 -53.74
CA GLY A 7 27.21 15.83 -54.24
C GLY A 7 26.28 16.91 -53.70
N VAL A 8 25.62 17.61 -54.62
CA VAL A 8 24.59 18.60 -54.33
C VAL A 8 23.24 17.88 -54.34
N THR A 9 22.59 17.84 -53.19
CA THR A 9 21.24 17.32 -52.99
C THR A 9 20.24 18.26 -53.68
N ALA A 10 19.57 17.78 -54.72
CA ALA A 10 18.43 18.46 -55.30
C ALA A 10 17.20 18.20 -54.43
N LEU A 11 16.78 19.19 -53.63
CA LEU A 11 15.46 19.21 -53.02
C LEU A 11 14.60 20.20 -53.80
N VAL A 12 13.84 19.67 -54.75
CA VAL A 12 12.75 20.37 -55.41
C VAL A 12 11.50 20.15 -54.55
N CYS A 13 10.99 21.21 -53.92
CA CYS A 13 9.60 21.24 -53.49
C CYS A 13 8.93 22.49 -54.06
N LEU A 14 8.08 22.21 -55.06
CA LEU A 14 7.18 23.14 -55.72
C LEU A 14 6.30 23.88 -54.70
N GLY A 15 5.98 25.13 -55.04
CA GLY A 15 4.92 25.90 -54.40
C GLY A 15 3.56 25.20 -54.51
N GLY A 16 2.84 25.19 -53.40
CA GLY A 16 1.44 24.79 -53.31
C GLY A 16 0.69 25.84 -52.51
N ALA A 17 -0.43 26.31 -53.07
CA ALA A 17 -1.22 27.44 -52.62
C ALA A 17 -1.69 27.33 -51.16
N LEU A 18 -1.77 28.47 -50.48
CA LEU A 18 -2.49 28.64 -49.22
C LEU A 18 -3.95 28.24 -49.40
N VAL A 19 -4.31 27.03 -48.95
CA VAL A 19 -5.69 26.63 -48.75
C VAL A 19 -6.09 27.11 -47.35
N VAL A 20 -6.89 28.17 -47.30
CA VAL A 20 -7.65 28.52 -46.08
C VAL A 20 -8.76 27.49 -45.95
N THR A 21 -8.61 26.53 -45.02
CA THR A 21 -9.72 25.65 -44.63
C THR A 21 -10.50 26.32 -43.51
N THR A 22 -11.80 26.44 -43.73
CA THR A 22 -12.79 26.85 -42.74
C THR A 22 -13.14 25.65 -41.86
N GLY A 23 -12.96 25.78 -40.54
CA GLY A 23 -13.72 25.09 -39.51
C GLY A 23 -13.66 23.56 -39.50
N ASP A 24 -12.68 23.01 -38.79
CA ASP A 24 -12.85 21.72 -38.10
C ASP A 24 -12.44 21.93 -36.64
N ALA A 25 -13.35 21.66 -35.71
CA ALA A 25 -13.03 21.63 -34.30
C ALA A 25 -12.07 20.45 -34.08
N GLU A 26 -10.79 20.75 -33.81
CA GLU A 26 -9.83 19.73 -33.38
C GLU A 26 -10.48 18.84 -32.30
N PRO A 27 -10.43 17.51 -32.42
CA PRO A 27 -10.81 16.67 -31.31
C PRO A 27 -9.84 16.99 -30.18
N ARG A 28 -10.34 17.71 -29.16
CA ARG A 28 -9.59 17.93 -27.92
C ARG A 28 -9.20 16.56 -27.39
N SER A 29 -7.95 16.18 -27.63
CA SER A 29 -7.33 15.01 -27.04
C SER A 29 -7.29 15.23 -25.54
N SER A 30 -8.28 14.70 -24.83
CA SER A 30 -8.32 14.74 -23.38
C SER A 30 -7.41 13.63 -22.86
N ALA A 31 -6.13 13.96 -22.64
CA ALA A 31 -5.25 13.09 -21.89
C ALA A 31 -5.77 12.99 -20.44
N ALA A 32 -6.38 11.86 -20.09
CA ALA A 32 -6.76 11.57 -18.72
C ALA A 32 -5.54 11.08 -17.94
N ALA A 33 -4.94 11.93 -17.11
CA ALA A 33 -3.93 11.52 -16.15
C ALA A 33 -4.61 10.89 -14.93
N SER A 34 -4.39 9.59 -14.72
CA SER A 34 -4.78 8.91 -13.47
C SER A 34 -3.60 8.90 -12.51
N ALA A 35 -3.75 9.50 -11.34
CA ALA A 35 -2.83 9.34 -10.23
C ALA A 35 -3.34 8.25 -9.30
N ARG A 36 -2.49 7.26 -8.97
CA ARG A 36 -2.77 6.27 -7.93
C ARG A 36 -2.09 6.71 -6.64
N ILE A 37 -2.86 6.79 -5.56
CA ILE A 37 -2.34 7.02 -4.21
C ILE A 37 -2.32 5.67 -3.49
N THR A 38 -1.14 5.22 -3.08
CA THR A 38 -1.00 4.05 -2.21
C THR A 38 -0.87 4.50 -0.77
N LEU A 39 -1.86 4.18 0.06
CA LEU A 39 -1.78 4.41 1.50
C LEU A 39 -1.15 3.18 2.17
N ARG A 40 -0.01 3.38 2.84
CA ARG A 40 0.58 2.34 3.70
C ARG A 40 0.07 2.52 5.12
N ILE A 41 -0.78 1.62 5.55
CA ILE A 41 -1.32 1.61 6.90
C ILE A 41 -0.69 0.46 7.66
N MET A 42 -0.05 0.78 8.78
CA MET A 42 0.59 -0.24 9.61
C MET A 42 -0.46 -1.07 10.37
N PRO A 43 -0.18 -2.38 10.58
CA PRO A 43 -0.93 -3.22 11.51
C PRO A 43 -1.00 -2.57 12.90
N ARG A 44 -2.09 -2.77 13.61
CA ARG A 44 -2.25 -2.26 14.99
C ARG A 44 -2.75 -3.36 15.92
N ALA A 45 -2.31 -3.27 17.17
CA ALA A 45 -2.79 -4.08 18.28
C ALA A 45 -3.12 -3.14 19.44
N GLN A 46 -4.32 -3.23 19.97
CA GLN A 46 -4.83 -2.36 21.03
C GLN A 46 -5.49 -3.20 22.12
N LEU A 47 -5.18 -2.88 23.37
CA LEU A 47 -5.80 -3.53 24.53
C LEU A 47 -6.91 -2.64 25.06
N HIS A 48 -8.14 -3.16 25.06
CA HIS A 48 -9.31 -2.50 25.63
C HIS A 48 -9.67 -3.16 26.96
N PRO A 49 -9.83 -2.39 28.05
CA PRO A 49 -10.41 -2.92 29.27
C PRO A 49 -11.89 -3.26 29.05
N THR A 50 -12.36 -4.30 29.73
CA THR A 50 -13.78 -4.64 29.79
C THR A 50 -14.36 -4.30 31.17
N ASP A 51 -15.68 -4.39 31.32
CA ASP A 51 -16.34 -4.21 32.62
C ASP A 51 -16.04 -5.35 33.61
N ILE A 52 -15.43 -6.45 33.14
CA ILE A 52 -15.10 -7.62 33.96
C ILE A 52 -13.69 -7.42 34.56
N PRO A 53 -13.56 -7.39 35.89
CA PRO A 53 -12.25 -7.31 36.55
C PRO A 53 -11.35 -8.46 36.12
N GLY A 54 -10.12 -8.15 35.71
CA GLY A 54 -9.18 -9.18 35.26
C GLY A 54 -9.32 -9.58 33.79
N ALA A 55 -10.29 -9.04 33.05
CA ALA A 55 -10.50 -9.35 31.63
C ALA A 55 -10.39 -8.10 30.74
N GLY A 56 -9.84 -8.32 29.54
CA GLY A 56 -9.66 -7.32 28.50
C GLY A 56 -9.86 -7.92 27.11
N GLU A 57 -9.88 -7.06 26.12
CA GLU A 57 -9.94 -7.44 24.71
C GLU A 57 -8.71 -6.92 23.96
N LEU A 58 -7.96 -7.82 23.35
CA LEU A 58 -6.91 -7.47 22.41
C LEU A 58 -7.51 -7.37 21.01
N CYS A 59 -7.67 -6.15 20.52
CA CYS A 59 -8.16 -5.88 19.17
C CYS A 59 -6.98 -5.72 18.20
N LEU A 60 -6.99 -6.53 17.16
CA LEU A 60 -6.05 -6.50 16.06
C LEU A 60 -6.72 -5.87 14.86
N ASP A 61 -6.06 -4.86 14.28
CA ASP A 61 -6.56 -4.16 13.10
C ASP A 61 -5.57 -4.28 11.94
N ARG A 62 -6.10 -4.53 10.75
CA ARG A 62 -5.38 -4.44 9.48
C ARG A 62 -4.15 -5.34 9.42
N ILE A 63 -4.26 -6.57 9.94
CA ILE A 63 -3.21 -7.57 9.79
C ILE A 63 -3.23 -8.06 8.32
N PRO A 64 -2.17 -7.82 7.53
CA PRO A 64 -2.18 -8.07 6.08
C PRO A 64 -1.89 -9.54 5.73
N ALA A 65 -1.51 -10.36 6.72
CA ALA A 65 -1.20 -11.76 6.51
C ALA A 65 -2.48 -12.60 6.49
N ASP A 66 -2.59 -13.51 5.51
CA ASP A 66 -3.71 -14.46 5.40
C ASP A 66 -3.75 -15.43 6.58
N LEU A 67 -2.57 -15.83 7.07
CA LEU A 67 -2.36 -16.69 8.22
C LEU A 67 -1.21 -16.15 9.08
N TYR A 68 -1.41 -16.19 10.40
CA TYR A 68 -0.40 -15.79 11.35
C TYR A 68 -0.63 -16.41 12.73
N HIS A 69 0.41 -16.40 13.55
CA HIS A 69 0.36 -16.78 14.95
C HIS A 69 0.48 -15.55 15.83
N ILE A 70 -0.34 -15.50 16.88
CA ILE A 70 -0.25 -14.51 17.94
C ILE A 70 0.30 -15.22 19.17
N SER A 71 1.31 -14.61 19.79
CA SER A 71 1.83 -15.00 21.09
C SER A 71 1.57 -13.88 22.08
N ILE A 72 0.83 -14.17 23.14
CA ILE A 72 0.50 -13.20 24.20
C ILE A 72 1.17 -13.64 25.50
N ARG A 73 1.91 -12.74 26.14
CA ARG A 73 2.60 -13.01 27.41
C ARG A 73 2.47 -11.83 28.38
N ASP A 74 2.31 -12.14 29.67
CA ASP A 74 2.36 -11.13 30.72
C ASP A 74 3.78 -10.65 31.03
N LEU A 75 3.93 -9.32 31.11
CA LEU A 75 5.18 -8.72 31.53
C LEU A 75 5.39 -8.96 33.02
N GLY A 76 6.51 -9.57 33.38
CA GLY A 76 6.87 -9.78 34.79
C GLY A 76 6.07 -10.86 35.52
N GLY A 77 5.36 -11.73 34.80
CA GLY A 77 4.93 -13.05 35.26
C GLY A 77 5.95 -14.13 34.91
N GLU A 78 5.84 -15.30 35.55
CA GLU A 78 6.65 -16.47 35.16
C GLU A 78 6.40 -16.79 33.68
N ALA A 79 7.44 -17.22 32.96
CA ALA A 79 7.45 -17.30 31.50
C ALA A 79 6.48 -18.32 30.86
N GLN A 80 5.52 -18.87 31.62
CA GLN A 80 4.79 -20.09 31.26
C GLN A 80 3.42 -19.87 30.60
N GLU A 81 2.75 -18.73 30.78
CA GLU A 81 1.51 -18.45 30.03
C GLU A 81 1.83 -17.74 28.73
N GLN A 82 2.15 -18.55 27.72
CA GLN A 82 2.19 -18.13 26.33
C GLN A 82 0.94 -18.66 25.63
N GLU A 83 -0.05 -17.80 25.45
CA GLU A 83 -1.20 -18.15 24.64
C GLU A 83 -0.82 -18.04 23.17
N ARG A 84 -1.01 -19.12 22.40
CA ARG A 84 -0.76 -19.16 20.95
C ARG A 84 -2.06 -19.33 20.20
N LEU A 85 -2.39 -18.33 19.39
CA LEU A 85 -3.63 -18.29 18.62
C LEU A 85 -3.32 -18.17 17.14
N VAL A 86 -4.13 -18.84 16.31
CA VAL A 86 -4.05 -18.69 14.85
C VAL A 86 -5.03 -17.61 14.41
N GLY A 87 -4.51 -16.64 13.67
CA GLY A 87 -5.24 -15.51 13.12
C GLY A 87 -5.44 -15.59 11.62
N ARG A 88 -6.37 -14.77 11.11
CA ARG A 88 -6.58 -14.52 9.68
C ARG A 88 -6.59 -13.03 9.38
N SER A 89 -6.40 -12.68 8.11
CA SER A 89 -6.51 -11.29 7.67
C SER A 89 -7.82 -10.63 8.12
N GLY A 90 -7.76 -9.38 8.57
CA GLY A 90 -8.96 -8.62 8.95
C GLY A 90 -8.80 -7.85 10.26
N ASN A 91 -9.95 -7.54 10.88
CA ASN A 91 -10.03 -6.92 12.19
C ASN A 91 -10.81 -7.84 13.13
N TYR A 92 -10.27 -8.12 14.30
CA TYR A 92 -10.96 -8.92 15.31
C TYR A 92 -10.42 -8.64 16.70
N CYS A 93 -11.24 -8.92 17.71
CA CYS A 93 -10.86 -8.82 19.12
C CYS A 93 -10.82 -10.20 19.75
N LEU A 94 -9.82 -10.42 20.59
CA LEU A 94 -9.62 -11.67 21.33
C LEU A 94 -9.73 -11.38 22.83
N PRO A 95 -10.45 -12.21 23.59
CA PRO A 95 -10.46 -12.09 25.04
C PRO A 95 -9.06 -12.41 25.58
N VAL A 96 -8.58 -11.57 26.49
CA VAL A 96 -7.29 -11.75 27.17
C VAL A 96 -7.46 -11.41 28.65
N SER A 97 -6.67 -12.01 29.53
CA SER A 97 -6.59 -11.54 30.93
C SER A 97 -6.02 -10.12 30.98
N THR A 98 -6.18 -9.38 32.07
CA THR A 98 -5.45 -8.11 32.27
C THR A 98 -4.22 -8.32 33.13
N SER A 99 -3.15 -7.57 32.84
CA SER A 99 -1.90 -7.60 33.61
C SER A 99 -1.57 -6.21 34.10
N ALA A 100 -1.32 -6.08 35.41
CA ALA A 100 -0.92 -4.82 36.04
C ALA A 100 0.41 -4.26 35.49
N LYS A 101 1.25 -5.14 34.95
CA LYS A 101 2.56 -4.78 34.37
C LYS A 101 2.51 -4.64 32.84
N GLY A 102 1.36 -4.89 32.23
CA GLY A 102 1.16 -4.92 30.78
C GLY A 102 1.42 -6.29 30.16
N LYS A 103 1.21 -6.35 28.85
CA LYS A 103 1.38 -7.56 28.03
C LYS A 103 2.32 -7.31 26.86
N MET A 104 3.06 -8.34 26.49
CA MET A 104 3.78 -8.42 25.23
C MET A 104 2.94 -9.24 24.25
N VAL A 105 2.70 -8.66 23.07
CA VAL A 105 2.01 -9.32 21.96
C VAL A 105 2.99 -9.41 20.80
N VAL A 106 3.22 -10.62 20.31
CA VAL A 106 4.04 -10.89 19.13
C VAL A 106 3.17 -11.52 18.06
N ILE A 107 3.19 -10.95 16.86
CA ILE A 107 2.44 -11.44 15.71
C ILE A 107 3.45 -11.89 14.66
N VAL A 108 3.35 -13.15 14.23
CA VAL A 108 4.28 -13.76 13.27
C VAL A 108 3.46 -14.32 12.10
N ALA A 109 3.66 -13.77 10.91
CA ALA A 109 3.08 -14.30 9.68
C ALA A 109 3.75 -15.64 9.32
N GLU A 110 2.98 -16.56 8.74
CA GLU A 110 3.51 -17.81 8.14
C GLU A 110 4.03 -17.58 6.72
#